data_AF-A0A3D3HY96-F1
#
_entry.id   AF-A0A3D3HY96-F1
#
_cell.length_a   1.000
_cell.length_b   1.000
_cell.length_c   1.000
_cell.angle_alpha   90.00
_cell.angle_beta   90.00
_cell.angle_gamma   90.00
#
_symmetry.space_group_name_H-M   'P 1'
#
loop_
_entity.id
_entity.type
_entity.pdbx_description
1 polymer ?
#
loop_
_entity_poly.entity_id
_entity_poly.type
_entity_poly.pdbx_seq_one_letter_code
_entity_poly.pdbx_strand_id
1 'polypeptide(L)'
;DNIVFISILSGKLPEAQRAKARQIGLALALVTRILLLLSITWVMGLTAPLFNVMGRDFSGRDLILLGGGLFLIYKAVIEIHHKLEGSEHTKDAKAASFAAVIGQILLLDVIFSLDSVITAVGMAKELTVMILAVLISVGFMLAFAGKVSRFVEEHPTVKMLAL
;
A
#
# COMPACT_ATOMS: atom_id res chain seq x y z
N ASP A 1 -6.13 7.18 -4.44
CA ASP A 1 -4.80 7.46 -5.02
C ASP A 1 -4.13 6.23 -5.64
N ASN A 2 -4.11 5.09 -4.95
CA ASN A 2 -3.44 3.85 -5.39
C ASN A 2 -3.95 3.30 -6.75
N ILE A 3 -5.22 3.54 -7.11
CA ILE A 3 -5.84 2.99 -8.32
C ILE A 3 -5.20 3.51 -9.62
N VAL A 4 -4.68 4.75 -9.62
CA VAL A 4 -4.06 5.33 -10.82
C VAL A 4 -2.68 4.72 -11.06
N PHE A 5 -1.88 4.54 -10.00
CA PHE A 5 -0.62 3.81 -10.07
C PHE A 5 -0.80 2.35 -10.53
N ILE A 6 -1.82 1.65 -10.03
CA ILE A 6 -2.17 0.30 -10.49
C ILE A 6 -2.47 0.30 -12.00
N SER A 7 -3.23 1.29 -12.47
CA SER A 7 -3.60 1.42 -13.88
C SER A 7 -2.42 1.76 -14.79
N ILE A 8 -1.44 2.52 -14.28
CA ILE A 8 -0.18 2.84 -14.99
C ILE A 8 0.72 1.61 -15.09
N LEU A 9 0.97 0.92 -13.97
CA LEU A 9 1.87 -0.24 -13.91
C LEU A 9 1.35 -1.42 -14.74
N SER A 10 0.06 -1.73 -14.61
CA SER A 10 -0.60 -2.72 -15.46
C SER A 10 -0.56 -2.38 -16.95
N GLY A 11 -0.49 -1.09 -17.32
CA GLY A 11 -0.33 -0.65 -18.70
C GLY A 11 1.00 -1.03 -19.34
N LYS A 12 2.00 -1.46 -18.55
CA LYS A 12 3.29 -1.98 -19.04
C LYS A 12 3.21 -3.43 -19.55
N LEU A 13 2.09 -4.12 -19.31
CA LEU A 13 1.86 -5.49 -19.77
C LEU A 13 1.30 -5.52 -21.21
N PRO A 14 1.41 -6.66 -21.92
CA PRO A 14 0.72 -6.89 -23.18
C PRO A 14 -0.80 -6.71 -23.03
N GLU A 15 -1.49 -6.19 -24.06
CA GLU A 15 -2.93 -5.83 -23.99
C GLU A 15 -3.83 -6.93 -23.44
N ALA A 16 -3.59 -8.19 -23.85
CA ALA A 16 -4.34 -9.35 -23.38
C ALA A 16 -4.26 -9.58 -21.85
N GLN A 17 -3.24 -9.04 -21.18
CA GLN A 17 -2.97 -9.25 -19.75
C GLN A 17 -3.27 -8.00 -18.90
N ARG A 18 -3.38 -6.81 -19.49
CA ARG A 18 -3.58 -5.54 -18.76
C ARG A 18 -4.83 -5.57 -17.89
N ALA A 19 -5.96 -5.99 -18.45
CA ALA A 19 -7.23 -6.04 -17.74
C ALA A 19 -7.19 -7.01 -16.55
N LYS A 20 -6.63 -8.21 -16.75
CA LYS A 20 -6.45 -9.21 -15.68
C LYS A 20 -5.49 -8.70 -14.60
N ALA A 21 -4.39 -8.07 -14.99
CA ALA A 21 -3.43 -7.52 -14.04
C ALA A 21 -4.03 -6.40 -13.18
N ARG A 22 -4.89 -5.55 -13.75
CA ARG A 22 -5.62 -4.54 -12.97
C ARG A 22 -6.58 -5.16 -12.00
N GLN A 23 -7.42 -6.10 -12.45
CA GLN A 23 -8.40 -6.73 -11.58
C GLN A 23 -7.75 -7.48 -10.43
N ILE A 24 -6.71 -8.28 -10.73
CA ILE A 24 -5.96 -9.04 -9.73
C ILE A 24 -5.18 -8.09 -8.83
N GLY A 25 -4.50 -7.09 -9.40
CA GLY A 25 -3.75 -6.08 -8.63
C GLY A 25 -4.66 -5.28 -7.70
N LEU A 26 -5.84 -4.85 -8.16
CA LEU A 26 -6.84 -4.17 -7.34
C LEU A 26 -7.38 -5.08 -6.24
N ALA A 27 -7.74 -6.33 -6.57
CA ALA A 27 -8.24 -7.27 -5.58
C ALA A 27 -7.18 -7.54 -4.49
N LEU A 28 -5.93 -7.76 -4.88
CA LEU A 28 -4.83 -8.00 -3.94
C LEU A 28 -4.51 -6.74 -3.12
N ALA A 29 -4.47 -5.55 -3.74
CA ALA A 29 -4.29 -4.28 -3.05
C ALA A 29 -5.38 -4.01 -1.99
N LEU A 30 -6.62 -4.42 -2.29
CA LEU A 30 -7.72 -4.30 -1.33
C LEU A 30 -7.52 -5.25 -0.14
N VAL A 31 -7.10 -6.49 -0.39
CA VAL A 31 -6.80 -7.46 0.66
C VAL A 31 -5.65 -6.95 1.54
N THR A 32 -4.55 -6.47 0.96
CA THR A 32 -3.42 -5.91 1.72
C THR A 32 -3.84 -4.73 2.57
N ARG A 33 -4.70 -3.85 2.05
CA ARG A 33 -5.24 -2.70 2.79
C ARG A 33 -6.11 -3.11 3.98
N ILE A 34 -6.97 -4.12 3.80
CA ILE A 34 -7.80 -4.66 4.90
C ILE A 34 -6.91 -5.31 5.97
N LEU A 35 -5.92 -6.12 5.55
CA LEU A 35 -4.98 -6.75 6.48
C LEU A 35 -4.20 -5.71 7.28
N LEU A 36 -3.66 -4.67 6.62
CA LEU A 36 -2.96 -3.58 7.29
C LEU A 36 -3.84 -2.87 8.31
N LEU A 37 -5.11 -2.61 7.97
CA LEU A 37 -6.06 -2.02 8.90
C LEU A 37 -6.32 -2.93 10.11
N LEU A 38 -6.53 -4.23 9.89
CA LEU A 38 -6.78 -5.18 10.97
C LEU A 38 -5.55 -5.29 11.88
N SER A 39 -4.36 -5.36 11.31
CA SER A 39 -3.09 -5.33 12.06
C SER A 39 -2.99 -4.07 12.91
N ILE A 40 -3.28 -2.91 12.34
CA ILE A 40 -3.19 -1.62 13.05
C ILE A 40 -4.28 -1.49 14.13
N THR A 41 -5.49 -1.94 13.85
CA THR A 41 -6.60 -1.98 14.82
C THR A 41 -6.22 -2.85 16.02
N TRP A 42 -5.60 -4.02 15.76
CA TRP A 42 -5.10 -4.91 16.81
C TRP A 42 -3.98 -4.27 17.61
N VAL A 43 -2.99 -3.66 16.95
CA VAL A 43 -1.88 -2.91 17.60
C VAL A 43 -2.42 -1.75 18.44
N MET A 44 -3.44 -1.06 17.97
CA MET A 44 -4.06 0.05 18.69
C MET A 44 -4.84 -0.39 19.93
N GLY A 45 -5.30 -1.63 20.00
CA GLY A 45 -5.87 -2.21 21.23
C GLY A 45 -4.85 -2.40 22.35
N LEU A 46 -3.54 -2.39 22.04
CA LEU A 46 -2.46 -2.49 23.03
C LEU A 46 -2.11 -1.11 23.64
N THR A 47 -3.11 -0.37 24.11
CA THR A 47 -2.91 0.90 24.84
C THR A 47 -2.60 0.70 26.32
N ALA A 48 -2.65 -0.54 26.83
CA ALA A 48 -2.24 -0.81 28.19
C ALA A 48 -0.75 -0.44 28.39
N PRO A 49 -0.41 0.41 29.38
CA PRO A 49 0.96 0.77 29.65
C PRO A 49 1.75 -0.47 30.10
N LEU A 50 2.81 -0.82 29.38
CA LEU A 50 3.63 -2.00 29.67
C LEU A 50 4.74 -1.67 30.67
N PHE A 51 5.32 -0.47 30.58
CA PHE A 51 6.37 0.00 31.47
C PHE A 51 6.47 1.53 31.45
N ASN A 52 6.84 2.10 32.60
CA ASN A 52 7.08 3.54 32.76
C ASN A 52 8.60 3.80 32.74
N VAL A 53 9.05 4.68 31.85
CA VAL A 53 10.45 5.13 31.80
C VAL A 53 10.47 6.65 31.91
N MET A 54 11.17 7.17 32.92
CA MET A 54 11.31 8.63 33.16
C MET A 54 9.98 9.39 33.19
N GLY A 55 8.91 8.80 33.76
CA GLY A 55 7.60 9.43 33.86
C GLY A 55 6.78 9.45 32.56
N ARG A 56 7.23 8.73 31.52
CA ARG A 56 6.43 8.45 30.32
C ARG A 56 6.01 6.99 30.29
N ASP A 57 4.71 6.77 30.15
CA ASP A 57 4.14 5.44 29.95
C ASP A 57 4.39 4.99 28.51
N PHE A 58 5.07 3.86 28.34
CA PHE A 58 5.23 3.20 27.04
C PHE A 58 4.19 2.09 26.91
N SER A 59 3.38 2.19 25.86
CA SER A 59 2.39 1.18 25.51
C SER A 59 2.93 0.19 24.47
N GLY A 60 2.26 -0.96 24.32
CA GLY A 60 2.59 -1.92 23.27
C GLY A 60 2.47 -1.32 21.86
N ARG A 61 1.52 -0.38 21.68
CA ARG A 61 1.39 0.42 20.47
C ARG A 61 2.68 1.17 20.13
N ASP A 62 3.30 1.83 21.12
CA ASP A 62 4.48 2.67 20.89
C ASP A 62 5.69 1.84 20.45
N LEU A 63 5.88 0.67 21.08
CA LEU A 63 6.95 -0.26 20.70
C LEU A 63 6.76 -0.82 19.30
N ILE A 64 5.53 -1.18 18.94
CA ILE A 64 5.22 -1.72 17.62
C ILE A 64 5.34 -0.64 16.54
N LEU A 65 4.90 0.59 16.80
CA LEU A 65 5.07 1.71 15.85
C LEU A 65 6.54 2.05 15.66
N LEU A 66 7.31 2.10 16.75
CA LEU A 66 8.73 2.43 16.71
C LEU A 66 9.54 1.31 16.04
N GLY A 67 9.26 0.04 16.39
CA GLY A 67 9.87 -1.12 15.76
C GLY A 67 9.47 -1.30 14.29
N GLY A 68 8.18 -1.14 13.97
CA GLY A 68 7.66 -1.21 12.61
C GLY A 68 8.22 -0.08 11.73
N GLY A 69 8.28 1.15 12.25
CA GLY A 69 8.89 2.29 11.55
C GLY A 69 10.38 2.06 11.27
N LEU A 70 11.14 1.60 12.27
CA LEU A 70 12.56 1.23 12.09
C LEU A 70 12.76 0.09 11.08
N PHE A 71 11.91 -0.93 11.13
CA PHE A 71 11.94 -2.04 10.17
C PHE A 71 11.70 -1.57 8.73
N LEU A 72 10.73 -0.68 8.52
CA LEU A 72 10.45 -0.12 7.19
C LEU A 72 11.59 0.76 6.69
N ILE A 73 12.18 1.60 7.54
CA ILE A 73 13.36 2.39 7.20
C ILE A 73 14.51 1.47 6.80
N TYR A 74 14.80 0.44 7.60
CA TYR A 74 15.84 -0.55 7.31
C TYR A 74 15.60 -1.26 5.97
N LYS A 75 14.37 -1.76 5.75
CA LYS A 75 14.00 -2.44 4.50
C LYS A 75 14.08 -1.52 3.30
N ALA A 76 13.62 -0.28 3.41
CA ALA A 76 13.70 0.73 2.36
C ALA A 76 15.16 1.06 2.02
N VAL A 77 16.02 1.24 3.02
CA VAL A 77 17.46 1.47 2.82
C VAL A 77 18.12 0.28 2.12
N ILE A 78 17.86 -0.95 2.55
CA ILE A 78 18.40 -2.16 1.90
C ILE A 78 17.88 -2.31 0.47
N GLU A 79 16.59 -2.06 0.22
CA GLU A 79 16.05 -2.16 -1.12
C GLU A 79 16.63 -1.10 -2.06
N ILE A 80 16.83 0.12 -1.56
CA ILE A 80 17.53 1.19 -2.28
C ILE A 80 18.98 0.82 -2.53
N HIS A 81 19.67 0.27 -1.53
CA HIS A 81 21.06 -0.17 -1.64
C HIS A 81 21.23 -1.31 -2.64
N HIS A 82 20.35 -2.31 -2.62
CA HIS A 82 20.35 -3.38 -3.62
C HIS A 82 20.04 -2.88 -5.04
N LYS A 83 19.16 -1.88 -5.20
CA LYS A 83 18.91 -1.23 -6.49
C LYS A 83 20.11 -0.39 -6.97
N LEU A 84 20.97 0.07 -6.06
CA LEU A 84 22.16 0.88 -6.35
C LEU A 84 23.43 0.05 -6.56
N GLU A 85 23.60 -1.09 -5.86
CA GLU A 85 24.83 -1.91 -5.89
C GLU A 85 24.82 -3.02 -6.96
N GLY A 86 23.65 -3.42 -7.45
CA GLY A 86 23.51 -4.53 -8.39
C GLY A 86 23.04 -4.11 -9.77
N SER A 87 23.93 -3.58 -10.59
CA SER A 87 23.75 -3.52 -12.06
C SER A 87 24.77 -4.42 -12.75
N GLU A 88 24.56 -5.73 -12.72
CA GLU A 88 25.18 -6.74 -13.62
C GLU A 88 24.30 -8.00 -13.60
N HIS A 89 23.83 -8.66 -14.66
CA HIS A 89 23.91 -8.47 -16.10
C HIS A 89 22.77 -9.27 -16.79
N THR A 90 22.16 -8.66 -17.80
CA THR A 90 21.69 -9.23 -19.09
C THR A 90 20.63 -10.34 -19.12
N LYS A 91 19.42 -10.00 -19.62
CA LYS A 91 18.86 -10.55 -20.88
C LYS A 91 17.52 -9.89 -21.24
N ASP A 92 17.56 -9.13 -22.33
CA ASP A 92 16.45 -8.53 -23.06
C ASP A 92 15.61 -7.50 -22.30
N ALA A 93 15.24 -6.45 -23.03
CA ALA A 93 14.03 -5.69 -22.76
C ALA A 93 12.80 -6.61 -22.91
N LYS A 94 12.68 -7.64 -22.07
CA LYS A 94 11.51 -8.50 -22.00
C LYS A 94 10.40 -7.67 -21.37
N ALA A 95 9.26 -7.66 -22.06
CA ALA A 95 8.00 -7.12 -21.54
C ALA A 95 7.88 -7.46 -20.06
N ALA A 96 7.59 -6.45 -19.23
CA ALA A 96 7.49 -6.61 -17.78
C ALA A 96 6.64 -7.86 -17.47
N SER A 97 7.19 -8.80 -16.69
CA SER A 97 6.47 -10.04 -16.42
C SER A 97 5.23 -9.75 -15.57
N PHE A 98 4.15 -10.47 -15.83
CA PHE A 98 2.88 -10.31 -15.10
C PHE A 98 3.11 -10.33 -13.58
N ALA A 99 3.88 -11.29 -13.09
CA ALA A 99 4.22 -11.42 -11.68
C ALA A 99 5.04 -10.23 -11.15
N ALA A 100 6.00 -9.71 -11.92
CA ALA A 100 6.78 -8.54 -11.51
C ALA A 100 5.92 -7.28 -11.40
N VAL A 101 4.98 -7.07 -12.33
CA VAL A 101 4.05 -5.94 -12.29
C VAL A 101 3.09 -6.04 -11.10
N ILE A 102 2.55 -7.23 -10.82
CA ILE A 102 1.72 -7.45 -9.63
C ILE A 102 2.52 -7.24 -8.35
N GLY A 103 3.76 -7.74 -8.28
CA GLY A 103 4.64 -7.50 -7.13
C GLY A 103 4.93 -6.01 -6.91
N GLN A 104 5.19 -5.25 -7.97
CA GLN A 104 5.38 -3.79 -7.89
C GLN A 104 4.12 -3.06 -7.43
N ILE A 105 2.95 -3.47 -7.93
CA ILE A 105 1.65 -2.94 -7.48
C ILE A 105 1.49 -3.14 -5.97
N LEU A 106 1.75 -4.35 -5.46
CA LEU A 106 1.58 -4.66 -4.05
C LEU A 106 2.56 -3.90 -3.16
N LEU A 107 3.82 -3.82 -3.58
CA LEU A 107 4.86 -3.12 -2.81
C LEU A 107 4.53 -1.63 -2.69
N LEU A 108 4.17 -0.98 -3.79
CA LEU A 108 3.77 0.43 -3.76
C LEU A 108 2.46 0.65 -2.98
N ASP A 109 1.49 -0.27 -3.11
CA ASP A 109 0.24 -0.19 -2.36
C ASP A 109 0.48 -0.25 -0.84
N VAL A 110 1.38 -1.13 -0.38
CA VAL A 110 1.76 -1.21 1.04
C VAL A 110 2.40 0.10 1.50
N ILE A 111 3.36 0.65 0.75
CA ILE A 111 4.03 1.90 1.12
C ILE A 111 3.02 3.06 1.22
N PHE A 112 2.13 3.19 0.23
CA PHE A 112 1.15 4.26 0.19
C PHE A 112 0.05 4.09 1.25
N SER A 113 -0.44 2.86 1.44
CA SER A 113 -1.48 2.58 2.43
C SER A 113 -0.99 2.77 3.86
N LEU A 114 0.30 2.56 4.12
CA LEU A 114 0.88 2.75 5.44
C LEU A 114 0.84 4.21 5.90
N ASP A 115 1.16 5.17 5.02
CA ASP A 115 1.07 6.61 5.31
C ASP A 115 -0.38 7.07 5.56
N SER A 116 -1.30 6.65 4.69
CA SER A 116 -2.73 6.95 4.83
C SER A 116 -3.31 6.42 6.14
N VAL A 117 -2.93 5.20 6.54
CA VAL A 117 -3.44 4.58 7.78
C VAL A 117 -2.77 5.18 9.01
N ILE A 118 -1.45 5.42 9.00
CA ILE A 118 -0.77 6.10 10.13
C ILE A 118 -1.36 7.50 10.35
N THR A 119 -1.62 8.25 9.27
CA THR A 119 -2.26 9.56 9.35
C THR A 119 -3.66 9.46 9.96
N ALA A 120 -4.48 8.50 9.51
CA ALA A 120 -5.81 8.27 10.05
C ALA A 120 -5.77 7.89 11.54
N VAL A 121 -4.82 7.04 11.93
CA VAL A 121 -4.58 6.63 13.33
C VAL A 121 -4.13 7.82 14.19
N GLY A 122 -3.26 8.69 13.67
CA GLY A 122 -2.78 9.86 14.38
C GLY A 122 -3.87 10.91 14.62
N MET A 123 -4.90 10.95 13.77
CA MET A 123 -6.00 11.93 13.87
C MET A 123 -7.25 11.39 14.58
N ALA A 124 -7.55 10.09 14.48
CA ALA A 124 -8.78 9.51 15.02
C ALA A 124 -8.62 9.05 16.48
N LYS A 125 -9.40 9.65 17.38
CA LYS A 125 -9.47 9.24 18.79
C LYS A 125 -10.37 8.02 19.02
N GLU A 126 -11.29 7.76 18.10
CA GLU A 126 -12.32 6.73 18.19
C GLU A 126 -12.03 5.59 17.20
N LEU A 127 -11.65 4.42 17.73
CA LEU A 127 -11.33 3.23 16.96
C LEU A 127 -12.49 2.82 16.03
N THR A 128 -13.72 2.92 16.54
CA THR A 128 -14.95 2.58 15.82
C THR A 128 -15.16 3.43 14.58
N VAL A 129 -14.90 4.74 14.68
CA VAL A 129 -15.05 5.69 13.57
C VAL A 129 -14.01 5.39 12.49
N MET A 130 -12.77 5.07 12.88
CA MET A 130 -11.71 4.72 11.96
C MET A 130 -12.02 3.43 11.18
N ILE A 131 -12.48 2.38 11.87
CA ILE A 131 -12.86 1.11 11.23
C ILE A 131 -14.02 1.34 10.25
N LEU A 132 -15.07 2.06 10.66
CA LEU A 132 -16.21 2.38 9.79
C LEU A 132 -15.79 3.18 8.57
N ALA A 133 -14.97 4.22 8.74
CA ALA A 133 -14.50 5.05 7.63
C ALA A 133 -13.75 4.23 6.58
N VAL A 134 -12.88 3.30 7.01
CA VAL A 134 -12.14 2.48 6.06
C VAL A 134 -13.00 1.39 5.44
N LEU A 135 -13.91 0.75 6.19
CA LEU A 135 -14.87 -0.20 5.60
C LEU A 135 -15.73 0.46 4.52
N ILE A 136 -16.21 1.68 4.76
CA ILE A 136 -16.97 2.47 3.78
C ILE A 136 -16.09 2.82 2.57
N SER A 137 -14.85 3.28 2.82
CA SER A 137 -13.89 3.61 1.75
C SER A 137 -13.58 2.41 0.86
N VAL A 138 -13.32 1.24 1.46
CA VAL A 138 -13.08 -0.02 0.75
C VAL A 138 -14.32 -0.45 -0.03
N GLY A 139 -15.52 -0.34 0.55
CA GLY A 139 -16.78 -0.63 -0.13
C GLY A 139 -17.00 0.25 -1.37
N PHE A 140 -16.76 1.57 -1.24
CA PHE A 140 -16.80 2.50 -2.37
C PHE A 140 -15.75 2.14 -3.43
N MET A 141 -14.53 1.83 -3.01
CA MET A 141 -13.47 1.46 -3.93
C MET A 141 -13.83 0.20 -4.74
N LEU A 142 -14.40 -0.82 -4.10
CA LEU A 142 -14.87 -2.04 -4.78
C LEU A 142 -15.98 -1.74 -5.78
N ALA A 143 -16.96 -0.92 -5.41
CA ALA A 143 -18.08 -0.56 -6.28
C ALA A 143 -17.63 0.24 -7.53
N PHE A 144 -16.58 1.06 -7.39
CA PHE A 144 -16.11 1.95 -8.45
C PHE A 144 -14.83 1.48 -9.16
N ALA A 145 -14.13 0.46 -8.66
CA ALA A 145 -12.85 -0.03 -9.17
C ALA A 145 -12.87 -0.29 -10.69
N GLY A 146 -13.89 -1.00 -11.18
CA GLY A 146 -14.02 -1.30 -12.61
C GLY A 146 -14.40 -0.08 -13.48
N LYS A 147 -15.07 0.94 -12.93
CA LYS A 147 -15.40 2.18 -13.65
C LYS A 147 -14.19 3.10 -13.72
N VAL A 148 -13.52 3.30 -12.58
CA VAL A 148 -12.31 4.12 -12.49
C VAL A 148 -11.19 3.53 -13.35
N SER A 149 -11.02 2.20 -13.34
CA SER A 149 -10.02 1.54 -14.19
C SER A 149 -10.24 1.81 -15.69
N ARG A 150 -11.49 1.82 -16.15
CA ARG A 150 -11.81 2.10 -17.57
C ARG A 150 -11.62 3.58 -17.90
N PHE A 151 -12.07 4.47 -17.03
CA PHE A 151 -11.88 5.91 -17.18
C PHE A 151 -10.41 6.31 -17.30
N VAL A 152 -9.52 5.71 -16.50
CA VAL A 152 -8.07 5.97 -16.56
C VAL A 152 -7.44 5.42 -17.84
N GLU A 153 -7.98 4.35 -18.43
CA GLU A 153 -7.52 3.85 -19.73
C GLU A 153 -7.95 4.74 -20.89
N GLU A 154 -9.18 5.23 -20.86
CA GLU A 154 -9.79 6.02 -21.95
C GLU A 154 -9.27 7.46 -21.98
N HIS A 155 -8.67 7.95 -20.89
CA HIS A 155 -8.14 9.32 -20.80
C HIS A 155 -6.62 9.37 -20.56
N PRO A 156 -5.80 9.41 -21.63
CA PRO A 156 -4.34 9.49 -21.55
C PRO A 156 -3.81 10.69 -20.76
N THR A 157 -4.55 11.81 -20.75
CA THR A 157 -4.21 13.02 -19.99
C THR A 157 -4.24 12.80 -18.48
N VAL A 158 -5.17 11.99 -17.97
CA VAL A 158 -5.22 11.62 -16.54
C VAL A 158 -4.01 10.77 -16.16
N LYS A 159 -3.58 9.90 -17.08
CA LYS A 159 -2.37 9.08 -16.90
C LYS A 159 -1.08 9.91 -16.78
N MET A 160 -1.03 11.06 -17.45
CA MET A 160 0.10 12.00 -17.40
C MET A 160 0.13 12.84 -16.12
N LEU A 161 -1.03 13.13 -15.49
CA LEU A 161 -1.13 13.97 -14.28
C LEU A 161 -0.82 13.22 -12.97
N ALA A 162 -0.96 11.89 -12.96
CA ALA A 162 -0.67 11.06 -11.79
C ALA A 162 0.78 10.56 -11.74
N LEU A 163 1.64 11.17 -12.56
CA LEU A 163 3.06 10.89 -12.71
C LEU A 163 3.88 11.81 -11.78
#